data_AF-A0A1Y4ET48-F1
#
_entry.id   AF-A0A1Y4ET48-F1
#
_cell.length_a   1.000
_cell.length_b   1.000
_cell.length_c   1.000
_cell.angle_alpha   90.00
_cell.angle_beta   90.00
_cell.angle_gamma   90.00
#
_symmetry.space_group_name_H-M   'P 1'
#
loop_
_entity.id
_entity.type
_entity.pdbx_description
1 polymer ?
#
loop_
_entity_poly.entity_id
_entity_poly.type
_entity_poly.pdbx_seq_one_letter_code
_entity_poly.pdbx_strand_id
1 'polypeptide(L)'
;MATKNWNNDFMAKVLEEAAWKELSNEFAWNEQLLEKYKDKVSWKEISDNRNILWTVSMIEKFKNKVDWDELSGSDNEHLFSAENLGKYKNCWNWSKLSGNSSVELTPALLEQFAEYWDWSEIIDCYNRDDLYSMEFLEKYQDYIPASALQRSRLWDKLVEDEKKQLKIRILS
;
A
#
# COMPACT_ATOMS: atom_id res chain seq x y z
N MET A 1 13.92 44.31 24.96
CA MET A 1 14.05 42.94 24.43
C MET A 1 13.02 42.09 25.16
N ALA A 2 12.01 41.57 24.46
CA ALA A 2 10.99 40.73 25.09
C ALA A 2 11.60 39.37 25.40
N THR A 3 11.83 39.08 26.69
CA THR A 3 12.21 37.75 27.17
C THR A 3 11.08 36.79 26.84
N LYS A 4 11.31 35.89 25.88
CA LYS A 4 10.38 34.80 25.53
C LYS A 4 10.21 33.93 26.78
N ASN A 5 9.12 34.18 27.51
CA ASN A 5 8.84 33.50 28.77
C ASN A 5 8.22 32.16 28.41
N TRP A 6 9.08 31.13 28.29
CA TRP A 6 8.66 29.75 28.12
C TRP A 6 7.97 29.32 29.41
N ASN A 7 6.66 29.51 29.50
CA ASN A 7 5.91 29.01 30.65
C ASN A 7 6.09 27.49 30.70
N ASN A 8 6.63 26.96 31.79
CA ASN A 8 7.02 25.55 31.91
C ASN A 8 5.88 24.59 31.55
N ASP A 9 4.63 24.95 31.82
CA ASP A 9 3.45 24.16 31.47
C ASP A 9 3.22 24.03 29.96
N PHE A 10 3.43 25.12 29.20
CA PHE A 10 3.31 25.07 27.74
C PHE A 10 4.38 24.17 27.14
N MET A 11 5.62 24.30 27.61
CA MET A 11 6.71 23.46 27.14
C MET A 11 6.54 21.99 27.52
N ALA A 12 6.03 21.71 28.73
CA ALA A 12 5.72 20.35 29.14
C ALA A 12 4.70 19.70 28.20
N LYS A 13 3.63 20.41 27.82
CA LYS A 13 2.61 19.91 26.88
C LYS A 13 3.19 19.63 25.49
N VAL A 14 3.98 20.56 24.95
CA VAL A 14 4.62 20.37 23.64
C VAL A 14 5.57 19.19 23.65
N LEU A 15 6.33 18.99 24.74
CA LEU A 15 7.20 17.83 24.90
C LEU A 15 6.41 16.53 25.02
N GLU A 16 5.28 16.54 25.75
CA GLU A 16 4.41 15.37 25.88
C GLU A 16 3.80 14.99 24.52
N GLU A 17 3.26 15.94 23.76
CA GLU A 17 2.72 15.71 22.41
C GLU A 17 3.77 15.15 21.46
N ALA A 18 4.99 15.71 21.48
CA ALA A 18 6.11 15.18 20.70
C ALA A 18 6.45 13.75 21.11
N ALA A 19 6.51 13.46 22.41
CA ALA A 19 6.77 12.11 22.91
C ALA A 19 5.69 11.10 22.49
N TRP A 20 4.41 11.50 22.50
CA TRP A 20 3.32 10.65 21.99
C TRP A 20 3.47 10.35 20.51
N LYS A 21 3.93 11.31 19.72
CA LYS A 21 4.19 11.12 18.30
C LYS A 21 5.30 10.08 18.07
N GLU A 22 6.44 10.23 18.74
CA GLU A 22 7.56 9.27 18.66
C GLU A 22 7.13 7.86 19.09
N LEU A 23 6.45 7.74 20.24
CA LEU A 23 5.93 6.45 20.72
C LEU A 23 4.93 5.82 19.74
N SER A 24 4.13 6.63 19.05
CA SER A 24 3.19 6.12 18.05
C SER A 24 3.90 5.45 16.87
N ASN A 25 5.07 5.96 16.48
CA ASN A 25 5.86 5.41 15.37
C ASN A 25 6.67 4.16 15.78
N GLU A 26 7.26 4.15 16.97
CA GLU A 26 8.27 3.14 17.32
C GLU A 26 7.72 1.95 18.10
N PHE A 27 6.64 2.13 18.86
CA PHE A 27 6.18 1.11 19.80
C PHE A 27 5.34 0.02 19.13
N ALA A 28 5.46 -1.23 19.57
CA ALA A 28 4.63 -2.33 19.09
C ALA A 28 3.24 -2.30 19.75
N TRP A 29 2.35 -1.44 19.23
CA TRP A 29 1.00 -1.28 19.75
C TRP A 29 0.13 -2.52 19.47
N ASN A 30 -0.68 -2.90 20.46
CA ASN A 30 -1.73 -3.89 20.28
C ASN A 30 -3.11 -3.25 20.44
N GLU A 31 -4.16 -3.99 20.08
CA GLU A 31 -5.54 -3.48 20.10
C GLU A 31 -5.95 -2.89 21.47
N GLN A 32 -5.58 -3.54 22.59
CA GLN A 32 -5.95 -3.08 23.93
C GLN A 32 -5.28 -1.76 24.29
N LEU A 33 -4.00 -1.60 23.92
CA LEU A 33 -3.26 -0.36 24.16
C LEU A 33 -3.78 0.77 23.27
N LEU A 34 -4.05 0.50 21.99
CA LEU A 34 -4.67 1.48 21.10
C LEU A 34 -6.01 1.93 21.62
N GLU A 35 -6.88 1.01 22.07
CA GLU A 35 -8.17 1.38 22.64
C GLU A 35 -8.03 2.27 23.87
N LYS A 36 -7.06 1.97 24.75
CA LYS A 36 -6.79 2.76 25.96
C LYS A 36 -6.25 4.16 25.65
N TYR A 37 -5.45 4.32 24.59
CA TYR A 37 -4.71 5.56 24.30
C TYR A 37 -5.10 6.21 22.95
N LYS A 38 -6.24 5.83 22.37
CA LYS A 38 -6.73 6.27 21.04
C LYS A 38 -6.90 7.77 20.83
N ASP A 39 -6.92 8.54 21.91
CA ASP A 39 -7.07 10.00 21.89
C ASP A 39 -5.76 10.74 22.19
N LYS A 40 -4.66 9.99 22.38
CA LYS A 40 -3.31 10.51 22.59
C LYS A 40 -2.34 10.17 21.46
N VAL A 41 -2.49 8.99 20.87
CA VAL A 41 -1.60 8.51 19.80
C VAL A 41 -1.78 9.35 18.52
N SER A 42 -0.70 9.48 17.76
CA SER A 42 -0.74 10.03 16.41
C SER A 42 -1.16 8.94 15.43
N TRP A 43 -2.41 8.98 14.95
CA TRP A 43 -2.95 7.93 14.10
C TRP A 43 -2.24 7.76 12.76
N LYS A 44 -1.67 8.85 12.22
CA LYS A 44 -0.83 8.76 11.03
C LYS A 44 0.41 7.90 11.28
N GLU A 45 1.10 8.14 12.39
CA GLU A 45 2.29 7.36 12.77
C GLU A 45 1.91 5.91 13.11
N ILE A 46 0.77 5.71 13.79
CA ILE A 46 0.22 4.37 14.08
C ILE A 46 -0.08 3.59 12.78
N SER A 47 -0.56 4.25 11.73
CA SER A 47 -0.87 3.59 10.47
C SER A 47 0.36 3.25 9.62
N ASP A 48 1.44 4.01 9.73
CA ASP A 48 2.74 3.73 9.08
C ASP A 48 3.67 2.83 9.91
N ASN A 49 3.33 2.58 11.18
CA ASN A 49 4.15 1.81 12.10
C ASN A 49 4.18 0.31 11.75
N ARG A 50 5.31 -0.13 11.18
CA ARG A 50 5.57 -1.53 10.78
C ARG A 50 5.73 -2.52 11.95
N ASN A 51 5.81 -2.04 13.20
CA ASN A 51 5.81 -2.90 14.37
C ASN A 51 4.40 -3.30 14.81
N ILE A 52 3.35 -2.76 14.17
CA ILE A 52 1.95 -3.11 14.43
C ILE A 52 1.49 -4.13 13.40
N LEU A 53 1.15 -5.32 13.90
CA LEU A 53 0.42 -6.32 13.12
C LEU A 53 -1.07 -5.99 13.14
N TRP A 54 -1.56 -5.37 12.08
CA TRP A 54 -2.96 -5.01 11.96
C TRP A 54 -3.84 -6.23 11.74
N THR A 55 -4.90 -6.33 12.54
CA THR A 55 -5.94 -7.36 12.35
C THR A 55 -7.22 -6.74 11.80
N VAL A 56 -8.07 -7.57 11.21
CA VAL A 56 -9.41 -7.14 10.74
C VAL A 56 -10.25 -6.54 11.87
N SER A 57 -10.12 -7.08 13.09
CA SER A 57 -10.77 -6.55 14.30
C SER A 57 -10.32 -5.13 14.60
N MET A 58 -9.00 -4.89 14.56
CA MET A 58 -8.43 -3.55 14.77
C MET A 58 -8.89 -2.57 13.70
N ILE A 59 -8.91 -2.97 12.42
CA ILE A 59 -9.42 -2.12 11.35
C ILE A 59 -10.90 -1.81 11.55
N GLU A 60 -11.76 -2.78 11.88
CA GLU A 60 -13.18 -2.52 12.16
C GLU A 60 -13.38 -1.49 13.27
N LYS A 61 -12.59 -1.60 14.34
CA LYS A 61 -12.65 -0.72 15.50
C LYS A 61 -12.10 0.68 15.22
N PHE A 62 -11.03 0.79 14.42
CA PHE A 62 -10.28 2.03 14.23
C PHE A 62 -10.36 2.63 12.82
N LYS A 63 -11.21 2.10 11.93
CA LYS A 63 -11.38 2.56 10.53
C LYS A 63 -11.58 4.06 10.32
N ASN A 64 -12.14 4.75 11.31
CA ASN A 64 -12.41 6.19 11.25
C ASN A 64 -11.25 7.05 11.79
N LYS A 65 -10.18 6.41 12.28
CA LYS A 65 -9.01 7.06 12.88
C LYS A 65 -7.73 6.77 12.08
N VAL A 66 -7.58 5.56 11.56
CA VAL A 66 -6.40 5.16 10.77
C VAL A 66 -6.24 6.00 9.51
N ASP A 67 -4.98 6.19 9.11
CA ASP A 67 -4.62 6.72 7.81
C ASP A 67 -4.63 5.58 6.78
N TRP A 68 -5.61 5.60 5.89
CA TRP A 68 -5.79 4.56 4.87
C TRP A 68 -4.73 4.62 3.77
N ASP A 69 -4.12 5.78 3.53
CA ASP A 69 -3.02 5.87 2.57
C ASP A 69 -1.80 5.12 3.12
N GLU A 70 -1.48 5.27 4.41
CA GLU A 70 -0.34 4.53 4.99
C GLU A 70 -0.62 3.03 5.08
N LEU A 71 -1.84 2.63 5.49
CA LEU A 71 -2.22 1.22 5.50
C LEU A 71 -2.16 0.57 4.10
N SER A 72 -2.56 1.28 3.05
CA SER A 72 -2.52 0.79 1.67
C SER A 72 -1.09 0.50 1.18
N GLY A 73 -0.10 1.23 1.70
CA GLY A 73 1.32 1.04 1.40
C GLY A 73 2.05 0.13 2.39
N SER A 74 1.36 -0.39 3.40
CA SER A 74 1.97 -1.20 4.45
C SER A 74 2.25 -2.64 4.01
N ASP A 75 3.07 -3.34 4.77
CA ASP A 75 3.41 -4.76 4.60
C ASP A 75 2.45 -5.72 5.33
N ASN A 76 1.29 -5.22 5.79
CA ASN A 76 0.25 -6.01 6.46
C ASN A 76 -0.59 -6.83 5.44
N GLU A 77 0.04 -7.81 4.80
CA GLU A 77 -0.56 -8.65 3.74
C GLU A 77 -1.94 -9.23 4.10
N HIS A 78 -2.15 -9.59 5.37
CA HIS A 78 -3.41 -10.17 5.86
C HIS A 78 -4.61 -9.21 5.73
N LEU A 79 -4.37 -7.90 5.61
CA LEU A 79 -5.43 -6.92 5.36
C LEU A 79 -5.93 -6.94 3.91
N PHE A 80 -5.13 -7.45 2.97
CA PHE A 80 -5.41 -7.34 1.53
C PHE A 80 -6.16 -8.56 0.96
N SER A 81 -6.90 -9.28 1.80
CA SER A 81 -7.82 -10.30 1.33
C SER A 81 -8.96 -9.69 0.50
N ALA A 82 -9.50 -10.44 -0.46
CA ALA A 82 -10.62 -9.98 -1.29
C ALA A 82 -11.84 -9.52 -0.46
N GLU A 83 -12.11 -10.18 0.67
CA GLU A 83 -13.16 -9.79 1.62
C GLU A 83 -12.90 -8.40 2.21
N ASN A 84 -11.70 -8.15 2.73
CA ASN A 84 -11.34 -6.88 3.35
C ASN A 84 -11.23 -5.74 2.34
N LEU A 85 -10.64 -6.00 1.18
CA LEU A 85 -10.60 -5.06 0.05
C LEU A 85 -12.01 -4.69 -0.38
N GLY A 86 -12.91 -5.66 -0.52
CA GLY A 86 -14.31 -5.41 -0.86
C GLY A 86 -15.06 -4.62 0.21
N LYS A 87 -14.87 -4.97 1.50
CA LYS A 87 -15.55 -4.34 2.63
C LYS A 87 -15.17 -2.87 2.80
N TYR A 88 -13.90 -2.51 2.58
CA TYR A 88 -13.38 -1.16 2.76
C TYR A 88 -12.92 -0.51 1.45
N LYS A 89 -13.49 -0.94 0.31
CA LYS A 89 -13.07 -0.53 -1.04
C LYS A 89 -13.00 0.98 -1.26
N ASN A 90 -13.85 1.76 -0.58
CA ASN A 90 -13.90 3.21 -0.73
C ASN A 90 -12.91 3.94 0.20
N CYS A 91 -12.24 3.21 1.08
CA CYS A 91 -11.26 3.74 2.02
C CYS A 91 -9.84 3.51 1.50
N TRP A 92 -9.60 2.37 0.85
CA TRP A 92 -8.29 2.02 0.31
C TRP A 92 -7.80 2.98 -0.76
N ASN A 93 -6.50 3.27 -0.73
CA ASN A 93 -5.80 3.94 -1.82
C ASN A 93 -5.36 2.89 -2.84
N TRP A 94 -6.14 2.75 -3.89
CA TRP A 94 -5.92 1.72 -4.91
C TRP A 94 -4.65 1.93 -5.73
N SER A 95 -4.17 3.16 -5.91
CA SER A 95 -2.89 3.41 -6.58
C SER A 95 -1.73 2.86 -5.75
N LYS A 96 -1.72 3.13 -4.43
CA LYS A 96 -0.73 2.54 -3.51
C LYS A 96 -0.84 1.01 -3.46
N LEU A 97 -2.05 0.44 -3.36
CA LEU A 97 -2.24 -1.01 -3.37
C LEU A 97 -1.74 -1.64 -4.68
N SER A 98 -1.95 -0.96 -5.82
CA SER A 98 -1.51 -1.43 -7.13
C SER A 98 0.00 -1.58 -7.22
N GLY A 99 0.76 -0.67 -6.61
CA GLY A 99 2.22 -0.76 -6.52
C GLY A 99 2.75 -1.59 -5.34
N ASN A 100 1.88 -2.04 -4.42
CA ASN A 100 2.29 -2.71 -3.18
C ASN A 100 2.61 -4.19 -3.42
N SER A 101 3.87 -4.58 -3.17
CA SER A 101 4.32 -5.98 -3.32
C SER A 101 3.76 -6.94 -2.28
N SER A 102 3.21 -6.45 -1.17
CA SER A 102 2.52 -7.26 -0.16
C SER A 102 1.08 -7.60 -0.56
N VAL A 103 0.57 -7.03 -1.66
CA VAL A 103 -0.71 -7.42 -2.25
C VAL A 103 -0.48 -8.53 -3.28
N GLU A 104 -1.00 -9.73 -2.98
CA GLU A 104 -0.98 -10.86 -3.91
C GLU A 104 -2.06 -10.68 -4.99
N LEU A 105 -1.65 -10.19 -6.16
CA LEU A 105 -2.55 -9.98 -7.30
C LEU A 105 -2.86 -11.28 -8.05
N THR A 106 -3.68 -12.12 -7.43
CA THR A 106 -4.26 -13.29 -8.09
C THR A 106 -5.20 -12.88 -9.23
N PRO A 107 -5.41 -13.72 -10.27
CA PRO A 107 -6.36 -13.43 -11.35
C PRO A 107 -7.77 -13.09 -10.86
N ALA A 108 -8.24 -13.76 -9.80
CA ALA A 108 -9.54 -13.50 -9.18
C ALA A 108 -9.63 -12.08 -8.58
N LEU A 109 -8.56 -11.64 -7.90
CA LEU A 109 -8.48 -10.29 -7.33
C LEU A 109 -8.33 -9.22 -8.43
N LEU A 110 -7.56 -9.57 -9.47
CA LEU A 110 -7.55 -9.04 -10.83
C LEU A 110 -8.92 -8.54 -11.29
N GLU A 111 -9.74 -9.54 -11.54
CA GLU A 111 -11.04 -9.41 -12.18
C GLU A 111 -12.06 -8.75 -11.26
N GLN A 112 -12.05 -9.09 -9.96
CA GLN A 112 -13.03 -8.56 -9.01
C GLN A 112 -12.92 -7.04 -8.83
N PHE A 113 -11.71 -6.50 -8.89
CA PHE A 113 -11.44 -5.07 -8.62
C PHE A 113 -10.80 -4.35 -9.81
N ALA A 114 -10.97 -4.87 -11.03
CA ALA A 114 -10.33 -4.35 -12.25
C ALA A 114 -10.51 -2.83 -12.44
N GLU A 115 -11.69 -2.30 -12.14
CA GLU A 115 -12.01 -0.86 -12.26
C GLU A 115 -11.35 0.03 -11.20
N TYR A 116 -10.85 -0.55 -10.11
CA TYR A 116 -10.24 0.20 -9.02
C TYR A 116 -8.71 0.22 -9.13
N TRP A 117 -8.13 -0.85 -9.68
CA TRP A 117 -6.69 -0.96 -9.84
C TRP A 117 -6.11 0.14 -10.72
N ASP A 118 -4.98 0.68 -10.29
CA ASP A 118 -4.11 1.52 -11.12
C ASP A 118 -3.22 0.60 -11.96
N TRP A 119 -3.70 0.29 -13.16
CA TRP A 119 -3.01 -0.63 -14.07
C TRP A 119 -1.65 -0.11 -14.52
N SER A 120 -1.38 1.20 -14.45
CA SER A 120 -0.03 1.72 -14.75
C SER A 120 0.98 1.25 -13.71
N GLU A 121 0.59 1.26 -12.43
CA GLU A 121 1.43 0.78 -11.33
C GLU A 121 1.58 -0.74 -11.35
N ILE A 122 0.53 -1.48 -11.75
CA ILE A 122 0.57 -2.95 -11.83
C ILE A 122 1.60 -3.43 -12.85
N ILE A 123 1.61 -2.85 -14.06
CA ILE A 123 2.47 -3.31 -15.17
C ILE A 123 3.92 -2.84 -15.07
N ASP A 124 4.22 -1.91 -14.15
CA ASP A 124 5.55 -1.33 -13.96
C ASP A 124 6.16 -1.67 -12.59
N CYS A 125 5.60 -2.67 -11.90
CA CYS A 125 6.10 -3.12 -10.60
C CYS A 125 7.29 -4.09 -10.74
N TYR A 126 8.38 -3.83 -9.99
CA TYR A 126 9.62 -4.64 -10.02
C TYR A 126 9.46 -6.07 -9.51
N ASN A 127 8.55 -6.29 -8.54
CA ASN A 127 8.42 -7.57 -7.86
C ASN A 127 7.33 -8.46 -8.48
N ARG A 128 6.94 -8.20 -9.73
CA ARG A 128 5.83 -8.88 -10.43
C ARG A 128 6.19 -9.39 -11.81
N ASP A 129 7.48 -9.60 -12.07
CA ASP A 129 7.94 -10.13 -13.37
C ASP A 129 7.30 -11.49 -13.71
N ASP A 130 6.93 -12.30 -12.70
CA ASP A 130 6.23 -13.58 -12.88
C ASP A 130 4.77 -13.44 -13.34
N LEU A 131 4.15 -12.28 -13.11
CA LEU A 131 2.80 -11.97 -13.59
C LEU A 131 2.78 -11.65 -15.09
N TYR A 132 3.90 -11.16 -15.62
CA TYR A 132 3.98 -10.59 -16.96
C TYR A 132 4.12 -11.66 -18.04
N SER A 133 3.12 -11.72 -18.91
CA SER A 133 3.10 -12.60 -20.09
C SER A 133 2.23 -11.99 -21.19
N MET A 134 2.32 -12.55 -22.40
CA MET A 134 1.42 -12.15 -23.48
C MET A 134 -0.05 -12.44 -23.12
N GLU A 135 -0.30 -13.56 -22.44
CA GLU A 135 -1.64 -13.93 -21.96
C GLU A 135 -2.18 -12.89 -20.95
N PHE A 136 -1.33 -12.39 -20.05
CA PHE A 136 -1.70 -11.32 -19.12
C PHE A 136 -2.09 -10.04 -19.88
N LEU A 137 -1.28 -9.63 -20.86
CA LEU A 137 -1.58 -8.46 -21.69
C LEU A 137 -2.91 -8.64 -22.44
N GLU A 138 -3.10 -9.76 -23.13
CA GLU A 138 -4.33 -10.03 -23.90
C GLU A 138 -5.58 -10.01 -23.02
N LYS A 139 -5.47 -10.56 -21.81
CA LYS A 139 -6.57 -10.65 -20.86
C LYS A 139 -6.97 -9.30 -20.26
N TYR A 140 -6.00 -8.42 -20.00
CA TYR A 140 -6.22 -7.18 -19.25
C TYR A 140 -5.96 -5.89 -20.06
N GLN A 141 -5.74 -6.01 -21.38
CA GLN A 141 -5.44 -4.88 -22.27
C GLN A 141 -6.43 -3.72 -22.18
N ASP A 142 -7.72 -3.99 -21.97
CA ASP A 142 -8.76 -2.97 -21.93
C ASP A 142 -8.61 -2.01 -20.73
N TYR A 143 -7.95 -2.46 -19.66
CA TYR A 143 -7.69 -1.65 -18.48
C TYR A 143 -6.31 -0.97 -18.51
N ILE A 144 -5.38 -1.51 -19.31
CA ILE A 144 -3.99 -1.03 -19.35
C ILE A 144 -3.91 0.28 -20.15
N PRO A 145 -3.41 1.38 -19.56
CA PRO A 145 -3.23 2.63 -20.30
C PRO A 145 -2.18 2.48 -21.40
N ALA A 146 -2.58 2.71 -22.64
CA ALA A 146 -1.68 2.61 -23.79
C ALA A 146 -0.43 3.52 -23.67
N SER A 147 -0.55 4.66 -22.98
CA SER A 147 0.56 5.59 -22.70
C SER A 147 1.57 5.07 -21.67
N ALA A 148 1.19 4.09 -20.85
CA ALA A 148 2.06 3.46 -19.86
C ALA A 148 2.74 2.19 -20.39
N LEU A 149 2.08 1.46 -21.30
CA LEU A 149 2.54 0.14 -21.75
C LEU A 149 3.99 0.12 -22.24
N GLN A 150 4.35 0.94 -23.23
CA GLN A 150 5.69 0.85 -23.85
C GLN A 150 6.87 1.21 -22.93
N ARG A 151 6.59 1.86 -21.80
CA ARG A 151 7.61 2.25 -20.80
C ARG A 151 7.58 1.35 -19.56
N SER A 152 6.77 0.28 -19.58
CA SER A 152 6.58 -0.58 -18.42
C SER A 152 7.43 -1.84 -18.46
N ARG A 153 7.63 -2.41 -17.28
CA ARG A 153 8.28 -3.72 -17.12
C ARG A 153 7.57 -4.86 -17.87
N LEU A 154 6.24 -4.83 -17.93
CA LEU A 154 5.48 -5.78 -18.77
C LEU A 154 5.98 -5.73 -20.22
N TRP A 155 6.16 -4.54 -20.78
CA TRP A 155 6.65 -4.41 -22.15
C TRP A 155 8.10 -4.89 -22.31
N ASP A 156 8.99 -4.52 -21.39
CA ASP A 156 10.38 -5.00 -21.41
C ASP A 156 10.45 -6.53 -21.40
N LYS A 157 9.60 -7.18 -20.59
CA LYS A 157 9.47 -8.63 -20.52
C LYS A 157 9.00 -9.24 -21.85
N LEU A 158 7.97 -8.66 -22.47
CA LEU A 158 7.46 -9.12 -23.77
C LEU A 158 8.50 -8.96 -24.89
N VAL A 159 9.22 -7.84 -24.91
CA VAL A 159 10.30 -7.59 -25.88
C VAL A 159 11.43 -8.62 -25.72
N GLU A 160 11.83 -8.93 -24.49
CA GLU A 160 12.88 -9.93 -24.25
C GLU A 160 12.43 -11.33 -24.68
N ASP A 161 11.15 -11.68 -24.51
CA ASP A 161 10.62 -12.96 -24.95
C ASP A 161 10.49 -13.05 -26.48
N GLU A 162 10.02 -12.01 -27.18
CA GLU A 162 10.01 -11.98 -28.66
C GLU A 162 11.43 -12.00 -29.24
N LYS A 163 12.38 -11.28 -28.61
CA LYS A 163 13.80 -11.30 -29.01
C LYS A 163 14.38 -12.72 -28.97
N LYS A 164 14.03 -13.54 -27.97
CA LYS A 164 14.44 -14.96 -27.92
C LYS A 164 13.82 -15.76 -29.07
N GLN A 165 12.54 -15.55 -29.38
CA GLN A 165 11.88 -16.23 -30.48
C GLN A 165 12.48 -15.87 -31.85
N LEU A 166 12.76 -14.59 -32.09
CA LEU A 166 13.41 -14.13 -33.31
C LEU A 166 14.80 -14.74 -33.48
N LYS A 167 15.58 -14.84 -32.39
CA LYS A 167 16.89 -15.49 -32.42
C LYS A 167 16.80 -16.95 -32.88
N ILE A 168 15.78 -17.69 -32.44
CA ILE A 168 15.54 -19.07 -32.88
C ILE A 168 15.22 -19.11 -34.38
N ARG A 169 14.29 -18.25 -34.85
CA ARG A 169 13.88 -18.17 -36.26
C ARG A 169 15.02 -17.77 -37.21
N ILE A 170 15.96 -16.95 -36.76
CA ILE A 170 17.13 -16.54 -37.56
C ILE A 170 18.14 -17.69 -37.69
N LEU A 171 18.21 -18.58 -36.70
CA LEU A 171 19.17 -19.68 -36.65
C LEU A 171 18.62 -21.00 -37.22
N SER A 172 17.31 -21.09 -37.45
CA SER A 172 16.64 -22.23 -38.11
C SER A 172 16.72 -22.12 -39.63
#